data_AF-M6QAX2-F1
#
_entry.id   AF-M6QAX2-F1
#
_cell.length_a   1.000
_cell.length_b   1.000
_cell.length_c   1.000
_cell.angle_alpha   90.00
_cell.angle_beta   90.00
_cell.angle_gamma   90.00
#
_symmetry.space_group_name_H-M   'P 1'
#
loop_
_entity.id
_entity.type
_entity.pdbx_description
1 polymer ?
#
loop_
_entity_poly.entity_id
_entity_poly.type
_entity_poly.pdbx_seq_one_letter_code
_entity_poly.pdbx_strand_id
1 'polypeptide(L)'
;MHSADYEREQKLRWQDRFPGVELDDGRSNIEDLIAQSRLYISTYNATTFLESFTMNIPTVIFWNPDHWELRDSAIPYFEELEEVGIFHTSPESAALHMVQIWERLEEWWTEDKVQSAREKFCSSYSNLAENILDRIEVVLKEPFKKDEYYSCFFFIRS
;
A
#
# COMPACT_ATOMS: atom_id res chain seq x y z
N MET A 1 -31.88 6.04 -12.32
CA MET A 1 -30.86 5.95 -13.38
C MET A 1 -29.92 4.84 -12.93
N HIS A 2 -29.93 3.71 -13.64
CA HIS A 2 -29.47 2.42 -13.13
C HIS A 2 -27.93 2.30 -13.22
N SER A 3 -27.30 1.70 -12.20
CA SER A 3 -25.83 1.53 -12.10
C SER A 3 -25.18 0.85 -13.30
N ALA A 4 -25.91 -0.06 -13.94
CA ALA A 4 -25.45 -0.80 -15.11
C ALA A 4 -25.22 0.08 -16.35
N ASP A 5 -25.98 1.17 -16.51
CA ASP A 5 -25.79 2.10 -17.64
C ASP A 5 -24.52 2.93 -17.44
N TYR A 6 -24.21 3.29 -16.19
CA TYR A 6 -23.00 4.06 -15.85
C TYR A 6 -21.72 3.25 -16.07
N GLU A 7 -21.69 1.98 -15.66
CA GLU A 7 -20.56 1.08 -15.91
C GLU A 7 -20.32 0.86 -17.41
N ARG A 8 -21.40 0.72 -18.18
CA ARG A 8 -21.32 0.55 -19.63
C ARG A 8 -20.75 1.79 -20.31
N GLU A 9 -21.16 2.99 -19.91
CA GLU A 9 -20.62 4.24 -20.42
C GLU A 9 -19.15 4.42 -20.08
N GLN A 10 -18.72 4.07 -18.87
CA GLN A 10 -17.30 4.13 -18.49
C GLN A 10 -16.45 3.18 -19.34
N LYS A 11 -16.88 1.93 -19.51
CA LYS A 11 -16.18 0.95 -20.35
C LYS A 11 -16.01 1.45 -21.79
N LEU A 12 -17.08 1.98 -22.38
CA LEU A 12 -17.06 2.49 -23.75
C LEU A 12 -16.09 3.68 -23.90
N ARG A 13 -16.04 4.59 -22.93
CA ARG A 13 -15.12 5.74 -22.96
C ARG A 13 -13.65 5.33 -22.90
N TRP A 14 -13.34 4.30 -22.10
CA TRP A 14 -11.98 3.76 -22.02
C TRP A 14 -11.57 3.07 -23.31
N GLN A 15 -12.46 2.25 -23.89
CA GLN A 15 -12.20 1.55 -25.14
C GLN A 15 -12.08 2.50 -26.34
N ASP A 16 -12.85 3.59 -26.37
CA ASP A 16 -12.76 4.61 -27.41
C ASP A 16 -11.40 5.34 -27.38
N ARG A 17 -10.91 5.70 -26.19
CA ARG A 17 -9.65 6.44 -26.04
C ARG A 17 -8.41 5.54 -26.07
N PHE A 18 -8.54 4.31 -25.58
CA PHE A 18 -7.44 3.35 -25.41
C PHE A 18 -7.91 1.97 -25.86
N PRO A 19 -7.99 1.70 -27.17
CA PRO A 19 -8.59 0.48 -27.70
C PRO A 19 -7.84 -0.81 -27.31
N GLY A 20 -6.57 -0.71 -26.92
CA GLY A 20 -5.78 -1.82 -26.40
C GLY A 20 -5.84 -2.02 -24.89
N VAL A 21 -6.64 -1.22 -24.15
CA VAL A 21 -6.76 -1.36 -22.69
C VAL A 21 -7.64 -2.55 -22.34
N GLU A 22 -7.12 -3.45 -21.51
CA GLU A 22 -7.91 -4.51 -20.92
C GLU A 22 -8.51 -3.99 -19.61
N LEU A 23 -9.84 -4.17 -19.46
CA LEU A 23 -10.58 -3.73 -18.29
C LEU A 23 -11.10 -4.95 -17.56
N ASP A 24 -10.65 -5.14 -16.32
CA ASP A 24 -11.22 -6.15 -15.43
C ASP A 24 -12.62 -5.70 -14.95
N ASP A 25 -13.54 -6.65 -14.85
CA ASP A 25 -14.92 -6.41 -14.43
C ASP A 25 -15.16 -6.66 -12.93
N GLY A 26 -14.09 -6.81 -12.15
CA GLY A 26 -14.10 -7.02 -10.71
C GLY A 26 -14.45 -8.43 -10.27
N ARG A 27 -14.46 -9.40 -11.19
CA ARG A 27 -14.82 -10.81 -10.89
C ARG A 27 -13.61 -11.71 -10.67
N SER A 28 -12.44 -11.26 -11.09
CA SER A 28 -11.17 -11.97 -10.94
C SER A 28 -10.59 -11.73 -9.54
N ASN A 29 -9.80 -12.68 -9.03
CA ASN A 29 -9.02 -12.42 -7.82
C ASN A 29 -7.92 -11.40 -8.13
N ILE A 30 -7.86 -10.32 -7.35
CA ILE A 30 -6.90 -9.24 -7.54
C ILE A 30 -5.44 -9.71 -7.32
N GLU A 31 -5.21 -10.65 -6.42
CA GLU A 31 -3.87 -11.22 -6.16
C GLU A 31 -3.34 -11.94 -7.40
N ASP A 32 -4.20 -12.73 -8.06
CA ASP A 32 -3.84 -13.46 -9.28
C ASP A 32 -3.52 -12.49 -10.43
N LEU A 33 -4.26 -11.38 -10.53
CA LEU A 33 -4.00 -10.34 -11.53
C LEU A 33 -2.69 -9.60 -11.27
N ILE A 34 -2.42 -9.25 -10.01
CA ILE A 34 -1.16 -8.62 -9.61
C ILE A 34 0.02 -9.55 -9.90
N ALA A 35 -0.08 -10.84 -9.56
CA ALA A 35 0.98 -11.82 -9.79
C ALA A 35 1.30 -12.05 -11.29
N GLN A 36 0.32 -11.84 -12.17
CA GLN A 36 0.51 -11.92 -13.63
C GLN A 36 1.01 -10.59 -14.24
N SER A 37 1.01 -9.52 -13.46
CA SER A 37 1.41 -8.20 -13.92
C SER A 37 2.93 -8.09 -13.97
N ARG A 38 3.45 -7.49 -15.05
CA ARG A 38 4.87 -7.16 -15.16
C ARG A 38 5.25 -5.99 -14.24
N LEU A 39 4.35 -5.02 -14.11
CA LEU A 39 4.50 -3.83 -13.29
C LEU A 39 3.14 -3.49 -12.71
N TYR A 40 3.06 -3.33 -11.40
CA TYR A 40 1.88 -2.81 -10.73
C TYR A 40 2.02 -1.29 -10.52
N ILE A 41 0.98 -0.52 -10.89
CA ILE A 41 0.96 0.93 -10.69
C ILE A 41 -0.23 1.29 -9.81
N SER A 42 0.02 1.90 -8.65
CA SER A 42 -1.03 2.43 -7.78
C SER A 42 -0.99 3.95 -7.71
N THR A 43 -2.16 4.57 -7.80
CA THR A 43 -2.31 6.03 -7.89
C THR A 43 -2.82 6.66 -6.59
N TYR A 44 -2.89 5.89 -5.51
CA TYR A 44 -3.45 6.34 -4.24
C TYR A 44 -2.85 5.59 -3.06
N ASN A 45 -2.69 6.30 -1.94
CA ASN A 45 -2.19 5.76 -0.70
C ASN A 45 -3.26 4.87 -0.03
N ALA A 46 -3.34 3.61 -0.44
CA ALA A 46 -4.21 2.62 0.13
C ALA A 46 -3.54 1.26 0.27
N THR A 47 -4.27 0.29 0.81
CA THR A 47 -3.72 -1.02 1.18
C THR A 47 -3.27 -1.87 0.00
N THR A 48 -3.78 -1.62 -1.21
CA THR A 48 -3.54 -2.44 -2.40
C THR A 48 -2.08 -2.49 -2.84
N PHE A 49 -1.30 -1.41 -2.68
CA PHE A 49 0.13 -1.48 -3.01
C PHE A 49 0.95 -2.27 -1.98
N LEU A 50 0.47 -2.39 -0.73
CA LEU A 50 1.13 -3.19 0.32
C LEU A 50 1.14 -4.67 -0.04
N GLU A 51 0.06 -5.15 -0.68
CA GLU A 51 -0.06 -6.52 -1.17
C GLU A 51 1.01 -6.79 -2.24
N SER A 52 1.16 -5.87 -3.21
CA SER A 52 2.19 -5.98 -4.26
C SER A 52 3.62 -6.03 -3.69
N PHE A 53 3.94 -5.21 -2.67
CA PHE A 53 5.24 -5.24 -2.01
C PHE A 53 5.48 -6.54 -1.24
N THR A 54 4.43 -7.08 -0.62
CA THR A 54 4.50 -8.35 0.13
C THR A 54 4.72 -9.54 -0.81
N MET A 55 4.09 -9.52 -1.98
CA MET A 55 4.29 -10.50 -3.05
C MET A 55 5.61 -10.31 -3.81
N ASN A 56 6.40 -9.28 -3.47
CA ASN A 56 7.63 -8.90 -4.15
C ASN A 56 7.46 -8.67 -5.66
N ILE A 57 6.33 -8.09 -6.06
CA ILE A 57 6.03 -7.73 -7.44
C ILE A 57 6.56 -6.32 -7.73
N PRO A 58 7.17 -6.07 -8.91
CA PRO A 58 7.60 -4.74 -9.31
C PRO A 58 6.46 -3.73 -9.25
N THR A 59 6.66 -2.66 -8.47
CA THR A 59 5.59 -1.69 -8.18
C THR A 59 6.11 -0.26 -8.24
N VAL A 60 5.33 0.60 -8.91
CA VAL A 60 5.47 2.06 -8.87
C VAL A 60 4.21 2.65 -8.24
N ILE A 61 4.38 3.56 -7.31
CA ILE A 61 3.29 4.27 -6.65
C ILE A 61 3.43 5.77 -6.85
N PHE A 62 2.31 6.46 -7.04
CA PHE A 62 2.33 7.92 -7.11
C PHE A 62 1.07 8.58 -6.56
N TRP A 63 1.23 9.73 -5.93
CA TRP A 63 0.15 10.65 -5.59
C TRP A 63 0.73 12.03 -5.26
N ASN A 64 -0.10 13.06 -5.35
CA ASN A 64 0.30 14.39 -4.89
C ASN A 64 0.25 14.42 -3.34
N PRO A 65 1.39 14.63 -2.64
CA PRO A 65 1.42 14.70 -1.18
C PRO A 65 0.61 15.87 -0.61
N ASP A 66 0.37 16.95 -1.38
CA ASP A 66 -0.49 18.07 -0.96
C ASP A 66 -1.98 17.66 -0.83
N HIS A 67 -2.37 16.57 -1.49
CA HIS A 67 -3.73 16.03 -1.43
C HIS A 67 -3.86 14.83 -0.50
N TRP A 68 -2.75 14.16 -0.20
CA TRP A 68 -2.67 13.00 0.69
C TRP A 68 -1.43 13.11 1.57
N GLU A 69 -1.56 13.91 2.63
CA GLU A 69 -0.47 14.16 3.58
C GLU A 69 0.02 12.84 4.19
N LEU A 70 1.34 12.69 4.18
CA LEU A 70 2.02 11.63 4.89
C LEU A 70 2.11 11.99 6.36
N ARG A 71 1.92 11.00 7.24
CA ARG A 71 2.23 11.17 8.65
C ARG A 71 3.74 11.42 8.79
N ASP A 72 4.15 12.30 9.69
CA ASP A 72 5.58 12.60 9.93
C ASP A 72 6.44 11.35 10.13
N SER A 73 5.90 10.32 10.79
CA SER A 73 6.60 9.05 11.01
C SER A 73 6.81 8.20 9.75
N ALA A 74 6.03 8.44 8.70
CA ALA A 74 6.11 7.75 7.42
C ALA A 74 7.02 8.44 6.40
N ILE A 75 7.26 9.75 6.57
CA ILE A 75 8.07 10.56 5.65
C ILE A 75 9.42 9.90 5.33
N PRO A 76 10.23 9.44 6.31
CA PRO A 76 11.55 8.87 5.99
C PRO A 76 11.47 7.63 5.10
N TYR A 77 10.42 6.82 5.25
CA TYR A 77 10.25 5.63 4.42
C TYR A 77 9.82 5.99 3.00
N PHE A 78 8.99 7.01 2.84
CA PHE A 78 8.59 7.49 1.51
C PHE A 78 9.72 8.22 0.79
N GLU A 79 10.60 8.93 1.51
CA GLU A 79 11.82 9.50 0.95
C GLU A 79 12.76 8.40 0.42
N GLU A 80 12.95 7.30 1.16
CA GLU A 80 13.72 6.15 0.69
C GLU A 80 13.09 5.51 -0.56
N LEU A 81 11.75 5.39 -0.60
CA LEU A 81 11.05 4.88 -1.78
C LEU A 81 11.15 5.82 -2.99
N GLU A 82 11.16 7.14 -2.77
CA GLU A 82 11.34 8.14 -3.82
C GLU A 82 12.75 8.10 -4.40
N GLU A 83 13.77 7.95 -3.55
CA GLU A 83 15.17 7.85 -3.97
C GLU A 83 15.42 6.68 -4.94
N VAL A 84 14.72 5.56 -4.74
CA VAL A 84 14.86 4.35 -5.57
C VAL A 84 13.88 4.29 -6.75
N GLY A 85 13.00 5.28 -6.91
CA GLY A 85 12.01 5.36 -7.98
C GLY A 85 10.75 4.49 -7.78
N ILE A 86 10.52 3.99 -6.56
CA ILE A 86 9.26 3.30 -6.25
C ILE A 86 8.14 4.32 -6.05
N PHE A 87 8.42 5.43 -5.35
CA PHE A 87 7.44 6.48 -5.07
C PHE A 87 7.69 7.73 -5.92
N HIS A 88 6.60 8.30 -6.44
CA HIS A 88 6.61 9.56 -7.18
C HIS A 88 5.51 10.51 -6.69
N THR A 89 5.82 11.80 -6.64
CA THR A 89 4.85 12.83 -6.22
C THR A 89 3.93 13.31 -7.34
N SER A 90 4.16 12.86 -8.59
CA SER A 90 3.34 13.22 -9.74
C SER A 90 3.20 12.07 -10.76
N PRO A 91 2.08 12.01 -11.51
CA PRO A 91 1.88 11.03 -12.58
C PRO A 91 2.94 11.17 -13.69
N GLU A 92 3.41 12.38 -13.99
CA GLU A 92 4.43 12.62 -15.01
C GLU A 92 5.77 11.99 -14.62
N SER A 93 6.16 12.14 -13.35
CA SER A 93 7.40 11.56 -12.83
C SER A 93 7.35 10.03 -12.86
N ALA A 94 6.22 9.44 -12.44
CA ALA A 94 5.99 7.99 -12.52
C ALA A 94 6.02 7.47 -13.96
N ALA A 95 5.37 8.16 -14.90
CA ALA A 95 5.35 7.77 -16.30
C ALA A 95 6.75 7.83 -16.94
N LEU A 96 7.52 8.88 -16.63
CA LEU A 96 8.92 8.99 -17.08
C LEU A 96 9.78 7.86 -16.53
N HIS A 97 9.64 7.53 -15.25
CA HIS A 97 10.37 6.43 -14.64
C HIS A 97 10.01 5.09 -15.27
N MET A 98 8.71 4.80 -15.45
CA MET A 98 8.22 3.60 -16.12
C MET A 98 8.87 3.40 -17.49
N VAL A 99 8.93 4.44 -18.32
CA VAL A 99 9.56 4.37 -19.66
C VAL A 99 11.04 4.04 -19.57
N GLN A 100 11.75 4.58 -18.56
CA GLN A 100 13.19 4.33 -18.36
C GLN A 100 13.47 2.88 -17.93
N ILE A 101 12.65 2.34 -17.04
CA ILE A 101 12.85 0.98 -16.51
C ILE A 101 12.23 -0.10 -17.39
N TRP A 102 11.35 0.24 -18.34
CA TRP A 102 10.50 -0.74 -19.04
C TRP A 102 11.27 -1.91 -19.67
N GLU A 103 12.43 -1.66 -20.26
CA GLU A 103 13.24 -2.72 -20.89
C GLU A 103 14.01 -3.58 -19.86
N ARG A 104 14.37 -3.00 -18.71
CA ARG A 104 15.23 -3.62 -17.68
C ARG A 104 14.54 -3.65 -16.32
N LEU A 105 13.23 -3.89 -16.35
CA LEU A 105 12.37 -3.76 -15.18
C LEU A 105 12.76 -4.76 -14.07
N GLU A 106 13.03 -6.00 -14.45
CA GLU A 106 13.49 -7.04 -13.52
C GLU A 106 14.85 -6.67 -12.90
N GLU A 107 15.74 -6.07 -13.70
CA GLU A 107 17.05 -5.65 -13.22
C GLU A 107 16.90 -4.54 -12.17
N TRP A 108 16.13 -3.49 -12.48
CA TRP A 108 15.83 -2.43 -11.51
C TRP A 108 15.21 -2.99 -10.24
N TRP A 109 14.17 -3.82 -10.37
CA TRP A 109 13.46 -4.33 -9.21
C TRP A 109 14.36 -5.18 -8.31
N THR A 110 15.27 -5.95 -8.89
CA THR A 110 16.20 -6.82 -8.14
C THR A 110 17.44 -6.09 -7.60
N GLU A 111 17.61 -4.79 -7.86
CA GLU A 111 18.70 -4.01 -7.27
C GLU A 111 18.63 -4.00 -5.74
N ASP A 112 19.77 -4.20 -5.08
CA ASP A 112 19.86 -4.27 -3.61
C ASP A 112 19.24 -3.05 -2.92
N LYS A 113 19.42 -1.85 -3.48
CA LYS A 113 18.84 -0.61 -2.92
C LYS A 113 17.31 -0.59 -3.03
N VAL A 114 16.75 -1.08 -4.13
CA VAL A 114 15.30 -1.11 -4.39
C VAL A 114 14.66 -2.13 -3.45
N GLN A 115 15.23 -3.34 -3.37
CA GLN A 115 14.78 -4.38 -2.46
C GLN A 115 14.92 -3.95 -0.98
N SER A 116 16.03 -3.31 -0.61
CA SER A 116 16.23 -2.81 0.76
C SER A 116 15.18 -1.77 1.16
N ALA A 117 14.88 -0.80 0.28
CA ALA A 117 13.85 0.21 0.53
C ALA A 117 12.46 -0.44 0.68
N ARG A 118 12.12 -1.39 -0.21
CA ARG A 118 10.89 -2.19 -0.13
C ARG A 118 10.77 -2.94 1.20
N GLU A 119 11.81 -3.66 1.60
CA GLU A 119 11.82 -4.49 2.81
C GLU A 119 11.71 -3.66 4.08
N LYS A 120 12.44 -2.55 4.16
CA LYS A 120 12.30 -1.59 5.26
C LYS A 120 10.88 -1.07 5.36
N PHE A 121 10.29 -0.63 4.24
CA PHE A 121 8.91 -0.19 4.20
C PHE A 121 7.94 -1.30 4.68
N CYS A 122 8.10 -2.52 4.16
CA CYS A 122 7.26 -3.66 4.54
C CYS A 122 7.36 -4.00 6.03
N SER A 123 8.57 -3.98 6.60
CA SER A 123 8.78 -4.28 8.02
C SER A 123 8.01 -3.33 8.94
N SER A 124 7.78 -2.09 8.51
CA SER A 124 7.08 -1.05 9.25
C SER A 124 5.58 -1.01 8.98
N TYR A 125 5.14 -1.26 7.73
CA TYR A 125 3.77 -1.00 7.29
C TYR A 125 3.02 -2.20 6.69
N SER A 126 3.74 -3.23 6.23
CA SER A 126 3.16 -4.43 5.60
C SER A 126 3.45 -5.71 6.39
N ASN A 127 3.85 -5.57 7.65
CA ASN A 127 4.17 -6.71 8.50
C ASN A 127 2.87 -7.44 8.86
N LEU A 128 2.46 -8.35 7.99
CA LEU A 128 1.63 -9.52 8.31
C LEU A 128 2.46 -10.38 9.27
N ALA A 129 2.74 -9.86 10.45
CA ALA A 129 3.45 -10.61 11.45
C ALA A 129 2.64 -11.87 11.70
N GLU A 130 3.27 -13.04 11.58
CA GLU A 130 2.72 -14.33 12.00
C GLU A 130 2.17 -14.29 13.45
N ASN A 131 2.50 -13.24 14.21
CA ASN A 131 2.07 -12.94 15.57
C ASN A 131 1.03 -11.81 15.70
N ILE A 132 0.29 -11.44 14.65
CA ILE A 132 -0.82 -10.48 14.80
C ILE A 132 -1.86 -11.00 15.80
N LEU A 133 -2.12 -12.31 15.78
CA LEU A 133 -3.01 -12.95 16.74
C LEU A 133 -2.45 -12.89 18.16
N ASP A 134 -1.15 -13.16 18.34
CA ASP A 134 -0.49 -13.09 19.65
C ASP A 134 -0.47 -11.66 20.22
N ARG A 135 -0.23 -10.65 19.36
CA ARG A 135 -0.25 -9.24 19.74
C ARG A 135 -1.65 -8.78 20.12
N ILE A 136 -2.66 -9.17 19.34
CA ILE A 136 -4.07 -8.92 19.66
C ILE A 136 -4.44 -9.63 20.96
N GLU A 137 -3.99 -10.87 21.17
CA GLU A 137 -4.27 -11.62 22.39
C GLU A 137 -3.67 -10.93 23.63
N VAL A 138 -2.43 -10.43 23.54
CA VAL A 138 -1.82 -9.65 24.62
C VAL A 138 -2.62 -8.37 24.91
N VAL A 139 -2.92 -7.57 23.89
CA VAL A 139 -3.66 -6.30 24.04
C VAL A 139 -5.09 -6.53 24.55
N LEU A 140 -5.77 -7.59 24.10
CA LEU A 140 -7.10 -7.93 24.58
C LEU A 140 -7.09 -8.54 25.99
N LYS A 141 -5.98 -9.17 26.44
CA LYS A 141 -5.84 -9.69 27.81
C LYS A 141 -5.41 -8.63 28.83
N GLU A 142 -4.78 -7.53 28.41
CA GLU A 142 -4.39 -6.42 29.30
C GLU A 142 -5.57 -5.74 30.04
N PRO A 143 -6.74 -5.46 29.42
CA PRO A 143 -7.86 -4.85 30.13
C PRO A 143 -8.57 -5.79 31.13
N PHE A 144 -8.27 -7.09 31.14
CA PHE A 144 -8.90 -8.06 32.08
C PHE A 144 -8.07 -8.33 33.34
N LYS A 145 -6.89 -7.69 33.52
CA LYS A 145 -6.01 -7.91 34.69
C LYS A 145 -6.01 -6.77 35.74
N LYS A 146 -7.00 -5.89 35.76
CA LYS A 146 -7.19 -4.91 36.85
C LYS A 146 -8.65 -4.80 37.27
N ASP A 147 -9.13 -5.83 37.98
CA ASP A 147 -10.33 -5.73 38.83
C ASP A 147 -10.19 -6.55 40.12
N GLU A 148 -8.97 -6.65 40.67
CA GLU A 148 -8.74 -7.20 42.01
C GLU A 148 -7.71 -6.37 42.79
N TYR A 149 -8.08 -5.16 43.21
CA TYR A 149 -7.58 -4.57 44.47
C TYR A 149 -8.60 -3.55 44.99
N TYR A 150 -9.61 -4.03 45.71
CA TYR A 150 -10.38 -3.19 46.64
C TYR A 150 -9.62 -3.04 47.97
N SER A 151 -9.60 -1.82 48.49
CA SER A 151 -9.57 -1.45 49.93
C SER A 151 -8.24 -1.48 50.72
N CYS A 152 -7.60 -0.30 50.83
CA CYS A 152 -6.92 0.24 52.04
C CYS A 152 -6.33 1.62 51.63
N PHE A 153 -6.88 2.80 51.96
CA PHE A 153 -6.87 3.41 53.30
C PHE A 153 -7.85 4.61 53.34
N PHE A 154 -8.54 4.74 54.48
CA PHE A 154 -9.36 5.85 54.94
C PHE A 154 -8.56 7.14 55.26
N PHE A 155 -9.26 8.30 55.30
CA PHE A 155 -8.94 9.55 56.04
C PHE A 155 -7.77 10.40 55.48
N ILE A 156 -7.90 11.69 55.15
CA ILE A 156 -8.15 12.87 56.02
C ILE A 156 -8.58 14.09 55.16
N ARG A 157 -9.55 14.85 55.69
CA ARG A 157 -9.89 16.25 55.32
C ARG A 157 -8.71 17.22 55.50
N SER A 158 -8.60 18.21 54.62
CA SER A 158 -8.50 19.62 55.02
C SER A 158 -9.24 20.46 54.00
#